data_AF-A0A6N7Y2Q1-F1
#
_entry.id   AF-A0A6N7Y2Q1-F1
#
_cell.length_a   1.000
_cell.length_b   1.000
_cell.length_c   1.000
_cell.angle_alpha   90.00
_cell.angle_beta   90.00
_cell.angle_gamma   90.00
#
_symmetry.space_group_name_H-M   'P 1'
#
loop_
_entity.id
_entity.type
_entity.pdbx_description
1 polymer ?
#
loop_
_entity_poly.entity_id
_entity_poly.type
_entity_poly.pdbx_seq_one_letter_code
_entity_poly.pdbx_strand_id
1 'polypeptide(L)'
;MGEIIKIDSANQGDTEMIRDERGIMESAQNILSDTLSDTTNRKTLSMPIAQLATLGAGVSSLLPALRTITQTTTIETQGLYRLANEAVGDTLKVAKNGNFWGAFKTAEGTSKFAQLQAAGPLTATTEAVAAVNPAIMLMAVALFSVEQQLGEIKEMQEQIIAFLEIEKEAEIEADVKVLSDILEKYKTNWDNEYFISNNHKLVLDIQRTAQKNIDGYQKKVNGILKGKKLVLAHVQINMTLKELLKKFKYYRLSLYTFSMASLMEIMLSGNFREEYILGIKTKIEKMSMEYRELFQQCSVFLEKMSKGTIDTNILKGIGTASKAVGKLIGSIPVVKEGPVDEFLEESGASIRESAESIESGILQEFALISNPQTGIYTAKMEDMIQIYNHTEQICFDENKIYLIAG
;
A
#
# COMPACT_ATOMS: atom_id res chain seq x y z
N MET A 1 -43.58 -25.52 -63.74
CA MET A 1 -42.42 -24.80 -64.32
C MET A 1 -41.98 -23.80 -63.26
N GLY A 2 -40.86 -23.90 -62.55
CA GLY A 2 -39.63 -24.66 -62.72
C GLY A 2 -38.47 -23.67 -62.71
N GLU A 3 -37.81 -23.46 -61.56
CA GLU A 3 -36.36 -23.30 -61.45
C GLU A 3 -35.87 -23.42 -60.00
N ILE A 4 -34.68 -23.99 -59.85
CA ILE A 4 -33.96 -24.37 -58.63
C ILE A 4 -32.82 -23.37 -58.41
N ILE A 5 -32.56 -22.96 -57.17
CA ILE A 5 -31.22 -22.50 -56.74
C ILE A 5 -30.83 -23.22 -55.43
N LYS A 6 -29.58 -23.70 -55.47
CA LYS A 6 -28.80 -24.49 -54.51
C LYS A 6 -28.79 -23.94 -53.08
N ILE A 7 -28.98 -24.82 -52.10
CA ILE A 7 -28.51 -24.63 -50.73
C ILE A 7 -27.19 -25.41 -50.63
N ASP A 8 -26.07 -24.69 -50.56
CA ASP A 8 -24.80 -25.29 -50.17
C ASP A 8 -24.88 -25.64 -48.68
N SER A 9 -25.01 -26.93 -48.41
CA SER A 9 -24.83 -27.55 -47.11
C SER A 9 -23.34 -27.56 -46.75
N ALA A 10 -22.95 -26.67 -45.84
CA ALA A 10 -21.65 -26.70 -45.19
C ALA A 10 -21.77 -27.33 -43.79
N ASN A 11 -21.13 -28.48 -43.62
CA ASN A 11 -20.66 -29.14 -42.40
C ASN A 11 -21.27 -28.69 -41.06
N GLN A 12 -22.22 -29.47 -40.54
CA GLN A 12 -22.71 -29.39 -39.16
C GLN A 12 -21.91 -30.24 -38.15
N GLY A 13 -20.84 -30.93 -38.56
CA GLY A 13 -20.04 -31.78 -37.66
C GLY A 13 -18.91 -31.06 -36.92
N ASP A 14 -18.29 -30.05 -37.55
CA ASP A 14 -17.19 -29.27 -36.95
C ASP A 14 -17.68 -27.95 -36.31
N THR A 15 -18.93 -27.55 -36.57
CA THR A 15 -19.44 -26.27 -36.05
C THR A 15 -19.87 -26.33 -34.60
N GLU A 16 -20.30 -27.49 -34.08
CA GLU A 16 -20.82 -27.58 -32.70
C GLU A 16 -19.71 -27.45 -31.64
N MET A 17 -18.57 -28.13 -31.78
CA MET A 17 -17.45 -27.94 -30.83
C MET A 17 -16.84 -26.53 -30.88
N ILE A 18 -16.69 -25.95 -32.07
CA ILE A 18 -16.16 -24.58 -32.24
C ILE A 18 -17.21 -23.51 -31.82
N ARG A 19 -18.50 -23.85 -31.77
CA ARG A 19 -19.54 -22.99 -31.17
C ARG A 19 -19.49 -23.04 -29.65
N ASP A 20 -19.26 -24.21 -29.08
CA ASP A 20 -19.23 -24.43 -27.64
C ASP A 20 -17.98 -23.78 -27.02
N GLU A 21 -16.80 -23.92 -27.64
CA GLU A 21 -15.58 -23.23 -27.21
C GLU A 21 -15.69 -21.70 -27.35
N ARG A 22 -16.30 -21.19 -28.44
CA ARG A 22 -16.57 -19.75 -28.58
C ARG A 22 -17.59 -19.25 -27.56
N GLY A 23 -18.63 -20.02 -27.26
CA GLY A 23 -19.62 -19.68 -26.25
C GLY A 23 -19.04 -19.66 -24.84
N ILE A 24 -18.13 -20.58 -24.52
CA ILE A 24 -17.39 -20.62 -23.26
C ILE A 24 -16.42 -19.44 -23.17
N MET A 25 -15.67 -19.14 -24.23
CA MET A 25 -14.78 -17.97 -24.27
C MET A 25 -15.53 -16.65 -24.13
N GLU A 26 -16.67 -16.49 -24.83
CA GLU A 26 -17.51 -15.30 -24.75
C GLU A 26 -18.14 -15.15 -23.36
N SER A 27 -18.57 -16.26 -22.75
CA SER A 27 -19.06 -16.27 -21.36
C SER A 27 -17.96 -15.92 -20.36
N ALA A 28 -16.74 -16.46 -20.53
CA ALA A 28 -15.60 -16.14 -19.70
C ALA A 28 -15.19 -14.66 -19.85
N GLN A 29 -15.17 -14.12 -21.07
CA GLN A 29 -14.89 -12.71 -21.33
C GLN A 29 -15.96 -11.79 -20.72
N ASN A 30 -17.24 -12.17 -20.80
CA ASN A 30 -18.32 -11.41 -20.18
C ASN A 30 -18.20 -11.42 -18.65
N ILE A 31 -17.91 -12.56 -18.03
CA ILE A 31 -17.66 -12.66 -16.59
C ILE A 31 -16.44 -11.81 -16.18
N LEU A 32 -15.35 -11.83 -16.96
CA LEU A 32 -14.17 -11.00 -16.74
C LEU A 32 -14.51 -9.51 -16.84
N SER A 33 -15.26 -9.10 -17.87
CA SER A 33 -15.68 -7.71 -18.08
C SER A 33 -16.60 -7.22 -16.97
N ASP A 34 -17.55 -8.04 -16.53
CA ASP A 34 -18.45 -7.72 -15.42
C ASP A 34 -17.67 -7.60 -14.10
N THR A 35 -16.74 -8.52 -13.85
CA THR A 35 -15.86 -8.48 -12.67
C THR A 35 -14.94 -7.25 -12.67
N LEU A 36 -14.42 -6.85 -13.83
CA LEU A 36 -13.61 -5.62 -14.01
C LEU A 36 -14.44 -4.35 -13.79
N SER A 37 -15.69 -4.36 -14.25
CA SER A 37 -16.63 -3.24 -14.07
C SER A 37 -17.03 -3.08 -12.59
N ASP A 38 -17.26 -4.19 -11.88
CA ASP A 38 -17.54 -4.19 -10.45
C ASP A 38 -16.34 -3.79 -9.60
N THR A 39 -15.12 -4.20 -9.97
CA THR A 39 -13.89 -3.77 -9.28
C THR A 39 -13.65 -2.27 -9.39
N THR A 40 -13.98 -1.66 -10.53
CA THR A 40 -13.81 -0.21 -10.72
C THR A 40 -14.71 0.62 -9.78
N ASN A 41 -15.80 0.04 -9.27
CA ASN A 41 -16.74 0.70 -8.36
C ASN A 41 -16.46 0.46 -6.87
N ARG A 42 -15.50 -0.41 -6.51
CA ARG A 42 -15.14 -0.72 -5.12
C ARG A 42 -13.82 -0.06 -4.72
N LYS A 43 -13.60 0.13 -3.41
CA LYS A 43 -12.25 0.49 -2.93
C LYS A 43 -11.32 -0.67 -3.26
N THR A 44 -10.32 -0.41 -4.12
CA THR A 44 -9.39 -1.44 -4.58
C THR A 44 -7.96 -0.95 -4.40
N LEU A 45 -7.16 -1.74 -3.69
CA LEU A 45 -5.70 -1.57 -3.68
C LEU A 45 -5.12 -2.40 -4.82
N SER A 46 -4.19 -1.85 -5.58
CA SER A 46 -3.56 -2.56 -6.69
C SER A 46 -2.05 -2.46 -6.65
N MET A 47 -1.39 -3.52 -7.12
CA MET A 47 0.07 -3.61 -7.21
C MET A 47 0.47 -4.23 -8.55
N PRO A 48 1.43 -3.65 -9.29
CA PRO A 48 1.96 -4.27 -10.50
C PRO A 48 2.72 -5.58 -10.19
N ILE A 49 2.46 -6.64 -10.93
CA ILE A 49 3.14 -7.95 -10.80
C ILE A 49 4.65 -7.80 -11.02
N ALA A 50 5.07 -6.87 -11.90
CA ALA A 50 6.49 -6.56 -12.12
C ALA A 50 7.23 -6.12 -10.84
N GLN A 51 6.51 -5.57 -9.85
CA GLN A 51 7.09 -5.14 -8.58
C GLN A 51 7.33 -6.31 -7.62
N LEU A 52 6.78 -7.50 -7.83
CA LEU A 52 7.06 -8.66 -6.98
C LEU A 52 8.55 -9.00 -6.90
N ALA A 53 9.28 -8.78 -8.00
CA ALA A 53 10.72 -9.01 -8.08
C ALA A 53 11.54 -8.03 -7.20
N THR A 54 10.97 -6.89 -6.82
CA THR A 54 11.66 -5.86 -6.01
C THR A 54 11.44 -6.07 -4.50
N LEU A 55 10.49 -6.93 -4.13
CA LEU A 55 10.03 -7.17 -2.75
C LEU A 55 10.68 -8.39 -2.09
N GLY A 56 11.86 -8.81 -2.58
CA GLY A 56 12.64 -9.88 -1.98
C GLY A 56 12.21 -11.30 -2.37
N ALA A 57 13.02 -12.28 -1.95
CA ALA A 57 12.89 -13.68 -2.38
C ALA A 57 11.58 -14.33 -1.89
N GLY A 58 11.12 -14.03 -0.68
CA GLY A 58 9.88 -14.56 -0.13
C GLY A 58 8.65 -14.25 -1.01
N VAL A 59 8.52 -13.01 -1.47
CA VAL A 59 7.42 -12.57 -2.36
C VAL A 59 7.66 -12.94 -3.83
N SER A 60 8.91 -12.95 -4.29
CA SER A 60 9.25 -13.32 -5.68
C SER A 60 8.84 -14.75 -6.04
N SER A 61 8.65 -15.62 -5.04
CA SER A 61 8.11 -16.97 -5.20
C SER A 61 6.68 -17.01 -5.78
N LEU A 62 5.96 -15.88 -5.78
CA LEU A 62 4.65 -15.75 -6.43
C LEU A 62 4.74 -15.70 -7.96
N LEU A 63 5.86 -15.24 -8.53
CA LEU A 63 5.99 -15.02 -9.97
C LEU A 63 5.73 -16.30 -10.81
N PRO A 64 6.26 -17.48 -10.45
CA PRO A 64 5.94 -18.72 -11.16
C PRO A 64 4.47 -19.14 -11.03
N ALA A 65 3.82 -18.82 -9.90
CA ALA A 65 2.43 -19.21 -9.64
C ALA A 65 1.42 -18.29 -10.34
N LEU A 66 1.78 -17.02 -10.54
CA LEU A 66 1.01 -16.03 -11.32
C LEU A 66 1.20 -16.19 -12.84
N ARG A 67 2.20 -16.97 -13.26
CA ARG A 67 2.36 -17.36 -14.66
C ARG A 67 1.51 -18.61 -14.91
N THR A 68 0.81 -18.64 -16.05
CA THR A 68 0.01 -19.79 -16.47
C THR A 68 0.87 -21.06 -16.52
N ILE A 69 0.53 -22.08 -15.72
CA ILE A 69 1.16 -23.40 -15.82
C ILE A 69 0.32 -24.22 -16.80
N THR A 70 0.88 -24.42 -17.99
CA THR A 70 0.30 -25.33 -18.98
C THR A 70 0.62 -26.76 -18.56
N GLN A 71 -0.39 -27.52 -18.08
CA GLN A 71 -0.26 -28.96 -17.85
C GLN A 71 -0.77 -29.74 -19.05
N THR A 72 0.15 -30.41 -19.75
CA THR A 72 -0.22 -31.37 -20.79
C THR A 72 -0.41 -32.74 -20.15
N THR A 73 -1.65 -33.20 -20.06
CA THR A 73 -1.96 -34.56 -19.64
C THR A 73 -2.10 -35.43 -20.88
N THR A 74 -1.27 -36.48 -20.96
CA THR A 74 -1.42 -37.52 -21.98
C THR A 74 -2.38 -38.58 -21.43
N ILE A 75 -3.55 -38.71 -22.05
CA ILE A 75 -4.50 -39.78 -21.71
C ILE A 75 -3.99 -41.07 -22.38
N GLU A 76 -3.73 -42.10 -21.58
CA GLU A 76 -3.38 -43.43 -22.10
C GLU A 76 -4.57 -44.00 -22.87
N THR A 77 -4.43 -44.07 -24.20
CA THR A 77 -5.45 -44.59 -25.11
C THR A 77 -5.28 -46.09 -25.39
N GLN A 78 -4.56 -46.83 -24.53
CA GLN A 78 -4.36 -48.27 -24.72
C GLN A 78 -5.72 -48.99 -24.75
N GLY A 79 -6.00 -49.68 -25.85
CA GLY A 79 -7.28 -50.35 -26.08
C GLY A 79 -8.37 -49.50 -26.75
N LEU A 80 -8.12 -48.21 -27.01
CA LEU A 80 -9.01 -47.38 -27.83
C LEU A 80 -8.64 -47.47 -29.31
N TYR A 81 -9.67 -47.54 -30.15
CA TYR A 81 -9.53 -47.62 -31.61
C TYR A 81 -10.41 -46.57 -32.26
N ARG A 82 -9.89 -45.94 -33.32
CA ARG A 82 -10.63 -45.06 -34.23
C ARG A 82 -11.07 -45.86 -35.45
N LEU A 83 -12.13 -45.43 -36.09
CA LEU A 83 -12.60 -46.04 -37.33
C LEU A 83 -11.79 -45.48 -38.50
N ALA A 84 -11.13 -46.35 -39.25
CA ALA A 84 -10.14 -45.94 -40.26
C ALA A 84 -10.70 -45.83 -41.69
N ASN A 85 -11.86 -46.44 -41.96
CA ASN A 85 -12.44 -46.55 -43.30
C ASN A 85 -13.85 -45.95 -43.39
N GLU A 86 -14.15 -44.96 -42.56
CA GLU A 86 -15.37 -44.16 -42.64
C GLU A 86 -15.35 -43.27 -43.90
N ALA A 87 -16.40 -43.36 -44.71
CA ALA A 87 -16.63 -42.46 -45.83
C ALA A 87 -17.79 -41.52 -45.49
N VAL A 88 -17.88 -40.40 -46.23
CA VAL A 88 -18.93 -39.39 -46.01
C VAL A 88 -20.32 -40.02 -46.10
N GLY A 89 -21.11 -39.89 -45.02
CA GLY A 89 -22.46 -40.44 -44.91
C GLY A 89 -22.54 -41.88 -44.38
N ASP A 90 -21.41 -42.51 -44.08
CA ASP A 90 -21.40 -43.76 -43.32
C ASP A 90 -21.75 -43.50 -41.85
N THR A 91 -22.44 -44.45 -41.23
CA THR A 91 -22.74 -44.41 -39.79
C THR A 91 -22.55 -45.79 -39.19
N LEU A 92 -22.04 -45.88 -37.95
CA LEU A 92 -21.94 -47.17 -37.28
C LEU A 92 -23.33 -47.76 -37.08
N LYS A 93 -23.47 -49.05 -37.36
CA LYS A 93 -24.72 -49.75 -37.09
C LYS A 93 -24.94 -49.89 -35.60
N VAL A 94 -26.13 -49.51 -35.14
CA VAL A 94 -26.55 -49.62 -33.75
C VAL A 94 -27.38 -50.89 -33.55
N ALA A 95 -26.98 -51.72 -32.61
CA ALA A 95 -27.75 -52.86 -32.13
C ALA A 95 -28.98 -52.39 -31.35
N LYS A 96 -30.00 -53.25 -31.22
CA LYS A 96 -31.22 -52.91 -30.47
C LYS A 96 -30.98 -52.57 -28.99
N ASN A 97 -29.83 -52.98 -28.44
CA ASN A 97 -29.42 -52.67 -27.07
C ASN A 97 -28.57 -51.39 -26.96
N GLY A 98 -28.42 -50.62 -28.04
CA GLY A 98 -27.62 -49.39 -28.06
C GLY A 98 -26.12 -49.58 -28.35
N ASN A 99 -25.63 -50.81 -28.41
CA ASN A 99 -24.22 -51.07 -28.73
C ASN A 99 -23.94 -50.89 -30.22
N PHE A 100 -22.74 -50.47 -30.58
CA PHE A 100 -22.33 -50.40 -31.98
C PHE A 100 -21.78 -51.74 -32.48
N TRP A 101 -22.14 -52.10 -33.72
CA TRP A 101 -21.53 -53.21 -34.43
C TRP A 101 -20.22 -52.78 -35.09
N GLY A 102 -19.31 -53.72 -35.34
CA GLY A 102 -18.10 -53.52 -36.16
C GLY A 102 -18.40 -53.35 -37.66
N ALA A 103 -19.49 -52.70 -38.02
CA ALA A 103 -19.92 -52.49 -39.40
C ALA A 103 -20.61 -51.13 -39.56
N PHE A 104 -20.31 -50.47 -40.69
CA PHE A 104 -20.98 -49.28 -41.15
C PHE A 104 -22.25 -49.62 -41.92
N LYS A 105 -23.26 -48.77 -41.77
CA LYS A 105 -24.30 -48.56 -42.77
C LYS A 105 -23.81 -47.45 -43.70
N THR A 106 -23.69 -47.75 -44.98
CA THR A 106 -23.23 -46.77 -45.97
C THR A 106 -24.35 -45.80 -46.34
N ALA A 107 -23.98 -44.68 -46.97
CA ALA A 107 -24.96 -43.72 -47.52
C ALA A 107 -25.96 -44.37 -48.50
N GLU A 108 -25.53 -45.41 -49.22
CA GLU A 108 -26.35 -46.20 -50.16
C GLU A 108 -27.21 -47.27 -49.45
N GLY A 109 -27.18 -47.32 -48.11
CA GLY A 109 -27.91 -48.30 -47.30
C GLY A 109 -27.27 -49.69 -47.28
N THR A 110 -26.13 -49.87 -47.93
CA THR A 110 -25.36 -51.13 -47.93
C THR A 110 -24.50 -51.25 -46.66
N SER A 111 -23.82 -52.38 -46.49
CA SER A 111 -23.06 -52.68 -45.27
C SER A 111 -21.61 -52.99 -45.59
N LYS A 112 -20.69 -52.38 -44.84
CA LYS A 112 -19.27 -52.72 -44.89
C LYS A 112 -18.70 -52.85 -43.48
N PHE A 113 -17.65 -53.65 -43.32
CA PHE A 113 -16.97 -53.79 -42.04
C PHE A 113 -16.20 -52.53 -41.67
N ALA A 114 -16.22 -52.17 -40.38
CA ALA A 114 -15.41 -51.11 -39.84
C ALA A 114 -13.98 -51.62 -39.61
N GLN A 115 -13.00 -50.84 -40.06
CA GLN A 115 -11.59 -51.06 -39.76
C GLN A 115 -11.24 -50.29 -38.49
N LEU A 116 -10.67 -50.99 -37.52
CA LEU A 116 -10.23 -50.42 -36.26
C LEU A 116 -8.74 -50.10 -36.35
N GLN A 117 -8.39 -48.83 -36.20
CA GLN A 117 -6.99 -48.39 -36.09
C GLN A 117 -6.74 -47.93 -34.67
N ALA A 118 -5.66 -48.40 -34.05
CA ALA A 118 -5.31 -48.03 -32.69
C ALA A 118 -5.23 -46.49 -32.58
N ALA A 119 -5.92 -45.93 -31.59
CA ALA A 119 -5.88 -44.50 -31.34
C ALA A 119 -4.50 -44.14 -30.76
N GLY A 120 -3.77 -43.25 -31.43
CA GLY A 120 -2.58 -42.63 -30.85
C GLY A 120 -2.90 -41.88 -29.54
N PRO A 121 -1.89 -41.58 -28.72
CA PRO A 121 -2.08 -40.88 -27.46
C PRO A 121 -2.81 -39.55 -27.67
N LEU A 122 -3.84 -39.30 -26.86
CA LEU A 122 -4.55 -38.03 -26.82
C LEU A 122 -3.87 -37.15 -25.79
N THR A 123 -3.36 -36.00 -26.24
CA THR A 123 -2.84 -34.96 -25.35
C THR A 123 -3.91 -33.91 -25.14
N ALA A 124 -4.32 -33.72 -23.89
CA ALA A 124 -5.15 -32.59 -23.48
C ALA A 124 -4.24 -31.59 -22.75
N THR A 125 -4.28 -30.33 -23.16
CA THR A 125 -3.55 -29.24 -22.52
C THR A 125 -4.52 -28.46 -21.67
N THR A 126 -4.35 -28.49 -20.36
CA THR A 126 -5.12 -27.66 -19.41
C THR A 126 -4.24 -26.54 -18.89
N GLU A 127 -4.76 -25.32 -18.89
CA GLU A 127 -4.15 -24.20 -18.19
C GLU A 127 -4.57 -24.28 -16.73
N ALA A 128 -3.63 -24.59 -15.86
CA ALA A 128 -3.83 -24.59 -14.42
C ALA A 128 -3.01 -23.45 -13.82
N VAL A 129 -3.65 -22.64 -12.96
CA VAL A 129 -2.92 -21.69 -12.12
C VAL A 129 -2.45 -22.45 -10.88
N ALA A 130 -1.19 -22.29 -10.50
CA ALA A 130 -0.68 -22.91 -9.27
C ALA A 130 -1.45 -22.39 -8.06
N ALA A 131 -1.62 -23.21 -7.02
CA ALA A 131 -2.21 -22.75 -5.77
C ALA A 131 -1.34 -21.61 -5.18
N VAL A 132 -1.88 -20.40 -5.13
CA VAL A 132 -1.22 -19.25 -4.51
C VAL A 132 -1.64 -19.15 -3.05
N ASN A 133 -0.68 -18.92 -2.15
CA ASN A 133 -0.97 -18.63 -0.75
C ASN A 133 -1.48 -17.17 -0.63
N PRO A 134 -2.74 -16.94 -0.24
CA PRO A 134 -3.31 -15.58 -0.13
C PRO A 134 -2.55 -14.70 0.86
N ALA A 135 -1.98 -15.29 1.93
CA ALA A 135 -1.21 -14.53 2.91
C ALA A 135 0.06 -13.91 2.31
N ILE A 136 0.71 -14.59 1.36
CA ILE A 136 1.90 -14.07 0.67
C ILE A 136 1.50 -12.93 -0.29
N MET A 137 0.32 -13.01 -0.93
CA MET A 137 -0.21 -11.91 -1.76
C MET A 137 -0.53 -10.66 -0.93
N LEU A 138 -1.19 -10.82 0.22
CA LEU A 138 -1.47 -9.71 1.13
C LEU A 138 -0.16 -9.09 1.64
N MET A 139 0.81 -9.92 2.03
CA MET A 139 2.14 -9.44 2.44
C MET A 139 2.86 -8.69 1.31
N ALA A 140 2.79 -9.17 0.07
CA ALA A 140 3.38 -8.51 -1.07
C ALA A 140 2.79 -7.10 -1.28
N VAL A 141 1.46 -6.96 -1.24
CA VAL A 141 0.80 -5.65 -1.37
C VAL A 141 1.11 -4.75 -0.17
N ALA A 142 1.22 -5.30 1.04
CA ALA A 142 1.61 -4.53 2.22
C ALA A 142 3.05 -3.99 2.13
N LEU A 143 4.00 -4.85 1.74
CA LEU A 143 5.39 -4.44 1.51
C LEU A 143 5.49 -3.38 0.42
N PHE A 144 4.74 -3.54 -0.67
CA PHE A 144 4.68 -2.55 -1.74
C PHE A 144 4.13 -1.20 -1.27
N SER A 145 3.05 -1.19 -0.49
CA SER A 145 2.47 0.05 0.07
C SER A 145 3.48 0.83 0.91
N VAL A 146 4.32 0.14 1.67
CA VAL A 146 5.38 0.75 2.49
C VAL A 146 6.55 1.22 1.61
N GLU A 147 7.00 0.40 0.66
CA GLU A 147 8.11 0.74 -0.26
C GLU A 147 7.80 2.00 -1.08
N GLN A 148 6.55 2.19 -1.52
CA GLN A 148 6.14 3.38 -2.29
C GLN A 148 6.36 4.70 -1.54
N GLN A 149 6.29 4.69 -0.20
CA GLN A 149 6.50 5.88 0.63
C GLN A 149 7.84 5.88 1.35
N LEU A 150 8.71 4.89 1.10
CA LEU A 150 10.00 4.81 1.76
C LEU A 150 10.89 6.02 1.45
N GLY A 151 10.83 6.55 0.23
CA GLY A 151 11.52 7.79 -0.16
C GLY A 151 11.05 8.99 0.65
N GLU A 152 9.73 9.18 0.76
CA GLU A 152 9.12 10.26 1.54
C GLU A 152 9.46 10.15 3.04
N ILE A 153 9.44 8.93 3.60
CA ILE A 153 9.85 8.66 4.99
C ILE A 153 11.30 9.11 5.22
N LYS A 154 12.21 8.78 4.31
CA LYS A 154 13.64 9.15 4.43
C LYS A 154 13.85 10.65 4.31
N GLU A 155 13.23 11.28 3.31
CA GLU A 155 13.35 12.73 3.13
C GLU A 155 12.82 13.47 4.37
N MET A 156 11.67 13.04 4.90
CA MET A 156 11.08 13.63 6.10
C MET A 156 11.97 13.42 7.34
N GLN A 157 12.63 12.27 7.46
CA GLN A 157 13.63 12.02 8.50
C GLN A 157 14.82 12.98 8.40
N GLU A 158 15.41 13.09 7.22
CA GLU A 158 16.55 13.97 6.96
C GLU A 158 16.20 15.42 7.27
N GLN A 159 15.02 15.88 6.82
CA GLN A 159 14.50 17.20 7.15
C GLN A 159 14.37 17.40 8.66
N ILE A 160 13.72 16.46 9.38
CA ILE A 160 13.54 16.58 10.85
C ILE A 160 14.90 16.63 11.56
N ILE A 161 15.86 15.79 11.16
CA ILE A 161 17.19 15.70 11.76
C ILE A 161 18.02 16.95 11.44
N ALA A 162 17.95 17.49 10.23
CA ALA A 162 18.71 18.67 9.81
C ALA A 162 18.42 19.91 10.67
N PHE A 163 17.22 19.99 11.27
CA PHE A 163 16.86 21.09 12.16
C PHE A 163 17.41 20.97 13.60
N LEU A 164 18.01 19.83 13.97
CA LEU A 164 18.50 19.55 15.31
C LEU A 164 19.87 20.17 15.59
N GLU A 165 20.09 20.59 16.83
CA GLU A 165 21.41 21.03 17.28
C GLU A 165 22.29 19.81 17.58
N ILE A 166 23.56 19.84 17.13
CA ILE A 166 24.55 18.74 17.21
C ILE A 166 24.78 18.22 18.64
N GLU A 167 24.48 19.02 19.67
CA GLU A 167 25.11 18.82 20.98
C GLU A 167 24.35 17.96 22.01
N LYS A 168 23.13 17.47 21.78
CA LYS A 168 22.41 16.79 22.90
C LYS A 168 21.61 15.51 22.70
N GLU A 169 21.29 15.00 21.50
CA GLU A 169 20.47 13.77 21.41
C GLU A 169 20.85 12.81 20.28
N ALA A 170 22.15 12.48 20.19
CA ALA A 170 22.66 11.42 19.31
C ALA A 170 21.93 10.07 19.48
N GLU A 171 21.34 9.82 20.65
CA GLU A 171 20.53 8.62 20.92
C GLU A 171 19.27 8.56 20.05
N ILE A 172 18.47 9.64 19.98
CA ILE A 172 17.21 9.61 19.20
C ILE A 172 17.50 9.61 17.70
N GLU A 173 18.53 10.32 17.26
CA GLU A 173 18.99 10.27 15.87
C GLU A 173 19.50 8.87 15.49
N ALA A 174 20.22 8.20 16.38
CA ALA A 174 20.65 6.82 16.18
C ALA A 174 19.46 5.86 16.11
N ASP A 175 18.45 6.03 16.97
CA ASP A 175 17.23 5.24 16.96
C ASP A 175 16.49 5.36 15.61
N VAL A 176 16.35 6.58 15.07
CA VAL A 176 15.73 6.77 13.74
C VAL A 176 16.50 6.04 12.65
N LYS A 177 17.84 6.14 12.65
CA LYS A 177 18.68 5.43 11.66
C LYS A 177 18.55 3.92 11.79
N VAL A 178 18.53 3.39 13.01
CA VAL A 178 18.29 1.97 13.26
C VAL A 178 16.94 1.54 12.70
N LEU A 179 15.86 2.30 12.95
CA LEU A 179 14.55 1.98 12.40
C LEU A 179 14.54 2.00 10.87
N SER A 180 15.22 2.96 10.23
CA SER A 180 15.35 3.02 8.77
C SER A 180 16.11 1.83 8.20
N ASP A 181 17.20 1.43 8.85
CA ASP A 181 17.96 0.23 8.47
C ASP A 181 17.10 -1.03 8.56
N ILE A 182 16.27 -1.17 9.60
CA ILE A 182 15.37 -2.31 9.75
C ILE A 182 14.31 -2.28 8.67
N LEU A 183 13.70 -1.11 8.41
CA LEU A 183 12.67 -0.94 7.39
C LEU A 183 13.16 -1.34 6.00
N GLU A 184 14.36 -0.89 5.61
CA GLU A 184 14.98 -1.25 4.34
C GLU A 184 15.26 -2.75 4.21
N LYS A 185 15.70 -3.38 5.31
CA LYS A 185 16.05 -4.82 5.33
C LYS A 185 14.82 -5.70 5.46
N TYR A 186 13.71 -5.19 5.98
CA TYR A 186 12.50 -5.98 6.23
C TYR A 186 11.95 -6.62 4.95
N LYS A 187 11.94 -5.91 3.81
CA LYS A 187 11.40 -6.46 2.55
C LYS A 187 12.09 -7.75 2.10
N THR A 188 13.37 -7.94 2.41
CA THR A 188 14.12 -9.17 2.06
C THR A 188 14.24 -10.16 3.21
N ASN A 189 13.68 -9.85 4.39
CA ASN A 189 13.82 -10.66 5.61
C ASN A 189 12.50 -10.85 6.37
N TRP A 190 11.35 -10.52 5.78
CA TRP A 190 10.04 -10.63 6.43
C TRP A 190 9.65 -12.07 6.78
N ASP A 191 10.27 -13.06 6.14
CA ASP A 191 10.11 -14.50 6.35
C ASP A 191 11.24 -15.11 7.21
N ASN A 192 12.22 -14.30 7.64
CA ASN A 192 13.33 -14.74 8.47
C ASN A 192 13.01 -14.54 9.97
N GLU A 193 12.67 -15.64 10.65
CA GLU A 193 12.28 -15.62 12.06
C GLU A 193 13.33 -14.98 13.00
N TYR A 194 14.62 -15.21 12.76
CA TYR A 194 15.69 -14.60 13.55
C TYR A 194 15.77 -13.09 13.34
N PHE A 195 15.62 -12.63 12.10
CA PHE A 195 15.58 -11.20 11.79
C PHE A 195 14.37 -10.56 12.46
N ILE A 196 13.19 -11.17 12.34
CA ILE A 196 11.94 -10.66 12.90
C ILE A 196 12.04 -10.54 14.42
N SER A 197 12.38 -11.62 15.12
CA SER A 197 12.37 -11.67 16.59
C SER A 197 13.39 -10.70 17.20
N ASN A 198 14.61 -10.65 16.66
CA ASN A 198 15.66 -9.76 17.16
C ASN A 198 15.30 -8.29 16.95
N ASN A 199 14.82 -7.93 15.75
CA ASN A 199 14.45 -6.55 15.46
C ASN A 199 13.16 -6.14 16.17
N HIS A 200 12.21 -7.04 16.38
CA HIS A 200 11.00 -6.75 17.14
C HIS A 200 11.32 -6.26 18.56
N LYS A 201 12.24 -6.95 19.25
CA LYS A 201 12.71 -6.53 20.58
C LYS A 201 13.38 -5.16 20.55
N LEU A 202 14.27 -4.94 19.57
CA LEU A 202 14.96 -3.66 19.41
C LEU A 202 13.98 -2.51 19.15
N VAL A 203 12.97 -2.74 18.31
CA VAL A 203 11.90 -1.77 18.02
C VAL A 203 11.09 -1.45 19.27
N LEU A 204 10.73 -2.43 20.09
CA LEU A 204 10.03 -2.20 21.37
C LEU A 204 10.87 -1.38 22.35
N ASP A 205 12.18 -1.63 22.42
CA ASP A 205 13.10 -0.85 23.25
C ASP A 205 13.17 0.62 22.77
N ILE A 206 13.29 0.85 21.46
CA ILE A 206 13.27 2.20 20.85
C ILE A 206 11.93 2.89 21.12
N GLN A 207 10.80 2.19 20.93
CA GLN A 207 9.47 2.71 21.17
C GLN A 207 9.30 3.17 22.63
N ARG A 208 9.81 2.40 23.60
CA ARG A 208 9.83 2.78 25.02
C ARG A 208 10.68 4.03 25.28
N THR A 209 11.87 4.11 24.69
CA THR A 209 12.77 5.27 24.84
C THR A 209 12.13 6.53 24.24
N ALA A 210 11.55 6.43 23.04
CA ALA A 210 10.85 7.51 22.38
C ALA A 210 9.65 8.01 23.21
N GLN A 211 8.84 7.11 23.79
CA GLN A 211 7.75 7.47 24.70
C GLN A 211 8.28 8.22 25.95
N LYS A 212 9.35 7.73 26.57
CA LYS A 212 9.98 8.40 27.72
C LYS A 212 10.44 9.82 27.36
N ASN A 213 11.00 10.00 26.17
CA ASN A 213 11.45 11.32 25.69
C ASN A 213 10.27 12.26 25.44
N ILE A 214 9.19 11.77 24.83
CA ILE A 214 7.92 12.50 24.66
C ILE A 214 7.41 13.01 26.02
N ASP A 215 7.25 12.12 27.00
CA ASP A 215 6.78 12.49 28.34
C ASP A 215 7.71 13.51 29.00
N GLY A 216 9.02 13.34 28.81
CA GLY A 216 10.05 14.25 29.31
C GLY A 216 9.94 15.65 28.70
N TYR A 217 9.75 15.74 27.38
CA TYR A 217 9.60 17.01 26.67
C TYR A 217 8.28 17.70 26.98
N GLN A 218 7.18 16.97 27.03
CA GLN A 218 5.89 17.50 27.49
C GLN A 218 6.02 18.14 28.89
N LYS A 219 6.69 17.48 29.83
CA LYS A 219 6.92 18.03 31.18
C LYS A 219 7.81 19.28 31.15
N LYS A 220 8.90 19.27 30.39
CA LYS A 220 9.81 20.43 30.28
C LYS A 220 9.10 21.64 29.66
N VAL A 221 8.29 21.45 28.62
CA VAL A 221 7.51 22.52 27.97
C VAL A 221 6.42 23.06 28.89
N ASN A 222 5.67 22.18 29.55
CA ASN A 222 4.69 22.58 30.57
C ASN A 222 5.33 23.34 31.74
N GLY A 223 6.56 22.99 32.11
CA GLY A 223 7.34 23.71 33.12
C GLY A 223 7.59 25.17 32.74
N ILE A 224 7.88 25.45 31.46
CA ILE A 224 8.01 26.82 30.94
C ILE A 224 6.67 27.56 31.04
N LEU A 225 5.57 26.93 30.62
CA LEU A 225 4.23 27.54 30.66
C LEU A 225 3.77 27.87 32.10
N LYS A 226 4.10 27.00 33.07
CA LYS A 226 3.71 27.15 34.48
C LYS A 226 4.64 28.07 35.26
N GLY A 227 5.86 28.31 34.76
CA GLY A 227 6.83 29.21 35.36
C GLY A 227 6.31 30.65 35.35
N LYS A 228 5.57 31.05 36.39
CA LYS A 228 5.22 32.45 36.67
C LYS A 228 6.50 33.23 36.98
N LYS A 229 7.25 33.63 35.96
CA LYS A 229 8.15 34.79 36.04
C LYS A 229 7.53 35.93 35.25
N LEU A 230 6.56 36.53 35.93
CA LEU A 230 6.08 37.87 35.65
C LEU A 230 7.27 38.84 35.70
N VAL A 231 7.49 39.53 34.58
CA VAL A 231 8.22 40.80 34.42
C VAL A 231 9.76 40.71 34.48
N LEU A 232 10.42 40.87 33.31
CA LEU A 232 11.35 41.98 32.99
C LEU A 232 12.21 41.66 31.73
N ALA A 233 12.25 42.64 30.82
CA ALA A 233 13.17 42.82 29.67
C ALA A 233 12.98 41.96 28.39
N HIS A 234 13.00 42.68 27.25
CA HIS A 234 13.00 42.24 25.83
C HIS A 234 13.98 41.09 25.52
N VAL A 235 15.04 40.91 26.32
CA VAL A 235 16.06 39.85 26.22
C VAL A 235 15.50 38.46 26.61
N GLN A 236 14.41 38.39 27.38
CA GLN A 236 13.81 37.12 27.87
C GLN A 236 12.99 36.39 26.79
N ILE A 237 12.30 37.10 25.88
CA ILE A 237 11.39 36.48 24.88
C ILE A 237 12.16 35.63 23.88
N ASN A 238 13.26 36.14 23.34
CA ASN A 238 14.11 35.38 22.41
C ASN A 238 14.73 34.15 23.04
N MET A 239 15.14 34.22 24.31
CA MET A 239 15.64 33.05 25.02
C MET A 239 14.55 32.01 25.22
N THR A 240 13.33 32.43 25.59
CA THR A 240 12.20 31.52 25.76
C THR A 240 11.74 30.91 24.44
N LEU A 241 11.70 31.68 23.35
CA LEU A 241 11.39 31.18 22.01
C LEU A 241 12.44 30.16 21.54
N LYS A 242 13.74 30.46 21.69
CA LYS A 242 14.83 29.51 21.38
C LYS A 242 14.75 28.24 22.22
N GLU A 243 14.46 28.37 23.52
CA GLU A 243 14.33 27.21 24.40
C GLU A 243 13.12 26.34 24.01
N LEU A 244 11.97 26.95 23.72
CA LEU A 244 10.78 26.25 23.25
C LEU A 244 11.03 25.56 21.90
N LEU A 245 11.61 26.28 20.93
CA LEU A 245 12.01 25.75 19.63
C LEU A 245 12.88 24.51 19.79
N LYS A 246 13.93 24.59 20.60
CA LYS A 246 14.81 23.45 20.89
C LYS A 246 14.05 22.26 21.47
N LYS A 247 13.18 22.48 22.47
CA LYS A 247 12.39 21.39 23.08
C LYS A 247 11.39 20.78 22.10
N PHE A 248 10.73 21.58 21.28
CA PHE A 248 9.75 21.08 20.31
C PHE A 248 10.39 20.36 19.12
N LYS A 249 11.61 20.74 18.72
CA LYS A 249 12.42 20.00 17.74
C LYS A 249 12.65 18.54 18.21
N TYR A 250 13.12 18.36 19.43
CA TYR A 250 13.33 17.02 20.00
C TYR A 250 12.03 16.29 20.37
N TYR A 251 10.99 17.01 20.80
CA TYR A 251 9.66 16.41 21.00
C TYR A 251 9.10 15.88 19.68
N ARG A 252 9.20 16.66 18.59
CA ARG A 252 8.78 16.24 17.25
C ARG A 252 9.55 15.00 16.81
N LEU A 253 10.88 15.00 16.92
CA LEU A 253 11.71 13.84 16.61
C LEU A 253 11.29 12.61 17.42
N SER A 254 11.11 12.75 18.73
CA SER A 254 10.71 11.62 19.60
C SER A 254 9.37 11.04 19.18
N LEU A 255 8.39 11.89 18.86
CA LEU A 255 7.05 11.45 18.41
C LEU A 255 7.10 10.80 17.02
N TYR A 256 7.94 11.31 16.13
CA TYR A 256 8.22 10.71 14.83
C TYR A 256 8.85 9.31 14.98
N THR A 257 9.90 9.18 15.79
CA THR A 257 10.55 7.90 16.11
C THR A 257 9.58 6.90 16.74
N PHE A 258 8.75 7.35 17.68
CA PHE A 258 7.72 6.50 18.30
C PHE A 258 6.73 5.97 17.26
N SER A 259 6.29 6.82 16.34
CA SER A 259 5.32 6.45 15.30
C SER A 259 5.91 5.45 14.31
N MET A 260 7.15 5.66 13.91
CA MET A 260 7.90 4.73 13.05
C MET A 260 8.10 3.38 13.74
N ALA A 261 8.58 3.37 14.99
CA ALA A 261 8.76 2.16 15.76
C ALA A 261 7.44 1.40 15.94
N SER A 262 6.32 2.10 16.11
CA SER A 262 5.01 1.48 16.23
C SER A 262 4.53 0.81 14.93
N LEU A 263 4.80 1.41 13.76
CA LEU A 263 4.52 0.74 12.48
C LEU A 263 5.40 -0.51 12.31
N MET A 264 6.70 -0.39 12.62
CA MET A 264 7.64 -1.50 12.56
C MET A 264 7.28 -2.63 13.51
N GLU A 265 6.75 -2.32 14.69
CA GLU A 265 6.26 -3.30 15.65
C GLU A 265 5.09 -4.11 15.09
N ILE A 266 4.13 -3.47 14.42
CA ILE A 266 3.02 -4.17 13.75
C ILE A 266 3.56 -5.11 12.66
N MET A 267 4.49 -4.62 11.84
CA MET A 267 5.11 -5.40 10.76
C MET A 267 5.90 -6.60 11.27
N LEU A 268 6.69 -6.42 12.34
CA LEU A 268 7.54 -7.47 12.90
C LEU A 268 6.76 -8.44 13.79
N SER A 269 5.74 -7.99 14.52
CA SER A 269 4.90 -8.89 15.32
C SER A 269 3.97 -9.74 14.46
N GLY A 270 3.65 -9.28 13.24
CA GLY A 270 2.65 -9.91 12.37
C GLY A 270 1.23 -9.82 12.92
N ASN A 271 0.97 -8.99 13.94
CA ASN A 271 -0.35 -8.84 14.54
C ASN A 271 -1.19 -7.83 13.74
N PHE A 272 -1.75 -8.28 12.61
CA PHE A 272 -2.53 -7.43 11.71
C PHE A 272 -4.01 -7.31 12.06
N ARG A 273 -4.43 -7.69 13.28
CA ARG A 273 -5.84 -7.54 13.72
C ARG A 273 -6.22 -6.07 13.77
N GLU A 274 -7.37 -5.72 13.20
CA GLU A 274 -7.85 -4.33 13.11
C GLU A 274 -7.85 -3.61 14.45
N GLU A 275 -8.41 -4.23 15.51
CA GLU A 275 -8.44 -3.64 16.85
C GLU A 275 -7.04 -3.28 17.38
N TYR A 276 -6.04 -4.12 17.07
CA TYR A 276 -4.67 -3.90 17.49
C TYR A 276 -4.05 -2.71 16.77
N ILE A 277 -4.13 -2.70 15.44
CA ILE A 277 -3.60 -1.61 14.61
C ILE A 277 -4.31 -0.30 14.95
N LEU A 278 -5.64 -0.32 15.08
CA LEU A 278 -6.45 0.85 15.41
C LEU A 278 -6.11 1.40 16.80
N GLY A 279 -5.84 0.54 17.78
CA GLY A 279 -5.39 0.94 19.11
C GLY A 279 -4.06 1.71 19.07
N ILE A 280 -3.09 1.22 18.29
CA ILE A 280 -1.79 1.88 18.10
C ILE A 280 -1.96 3.21 17.32
N LYS A 281 -2.71 3.19 16.22
CA LYS A 281 -3.02 4.37 15.40
C LYS A 281 -3.66 5.48 16.24
N THR A 282 -4.70 5.14 17.00
CA THR A 282 -5.40 6.09 17.89
C THR A 282 -4.46 6.67 18.94
N LYS A 283 -3.52 5.87 19.47
CA LYS A 283 -2.50 6.35 20.40
C LYS A 283 -1.59 7.40 19.75
N ILE A 284 -1.09 7.15 18.54
CA ILE A 284 -0.25 8.10 17.79
C ILE A 284 -1.03 9.40 17.49
N GLU A 285 -2.27 9.29 17.05
CA GLU A 285 -3.14 10.43 16.77
C GLU A 285 -3.38 11.28 18.01
N LYS A 286 -3.66 10.64 19.16
CA LYS A 286 -3.79 11.32 20.45
C LYS A 286 -2.51 12.05 20.85
N MET A 287 -1.35 11.41 20.76
CA MET A 287 -0.06 12.04 21.09
C MET A 287 0.27 13.21 20.14
N SER A 288 -0.13 13.10 18.87
CA SER A 288 0.00 14.17 17.87
C SER A 288 -0.94 15.34 18.16
N MET A 289 -2.15 15.08 18.68
CA MET A 289 -3.08 16.10 19.14
C MET A 289 -2.54 16.83 20.38
N GLU A 290 -2.03 16.10 21.36
CA GLU A 290 -1.39 16.67 22.57
C GLU A 290 -0.19 17.55 22.21
N TYR A 291 0.63 17.13 21.25
CA TYR A 291 1.73 17.93 20.72
C TYR A 291 1.24 19.27 20.17
N ARG A 292 0.22 19.24 19.29
CA ARG A 292 -0.33 20.44 18.64
C ARG A 292 -1.03 21.37 19.64
N GLU A 293 -1.73 20.81 20.62
CA GLU A 293 -2.35 21.59 21.69
C GLU A 293 -1.29 22.33 22.52
N LEU A 294 -0.23 21.64 22.92
CA LEU A 294 0.86 22.24 23.68
C LEU A 294 1.60 23.30 22.85
N PHE A 295 1.81 23.04 21.56
CA PHE A 295 2.37 24.02 20.62
C PHE A 295 1.51 25.29 20.54
N GLN A 296 0.18 25.13 20.45
CA GLN A 296 -0.76 26.24 20.43
C GLN A 296 -0.72 27.05 21.74
N GLN A 297 -0.67 26.38 22.89
CA GLN A 297 -0.55 27.04 24.19
C GLN A 297 0.74 27.86 24.30
N CYS A 298 1.87 27.31 23.83
CA CYS A 298 3.15 28.02 23.76
C CYS A 298 3.11 29.21 22.80
N SER A 299 2.46 29.06 21.65
CA SER A 299 2.29 30.16 20.68
C SER A 299 1.52 31.33 21.29
N VAL A 300 0.41 31.05 21.97
CA VAL A 300 -0.38 32.07 22.69
C VAL A 300 0.42 32.69 23.85
N PHE A 301 1.22 31.90 24.56
CA PHE A 301 2.09 32.40 25.63
C PHE A 301 3.15 33.37 25.10
N LEU A 302 3.81 33.02 23.99
CA LEU A 302 4.78 33.88 23.30
C LEU A 302 4.13 35.17 22.77
N GLU A 303 2.93 35.08 22.18
CA GLU A 303 2.16 36.24 21.71
C GLU A 303 1.83 37.22 22.86
N LYS A 304 1.39 36.69 24.01
CA LYS A 304 1.09 37.49 25.21
C LYS A 304 2.33 38.15 25.79
N MET A 305 3.48 37.48 25.78
CA MET A 305 4.75 38.09 26.19
C MET A 305 5.17 39.22 25.23
N SER A 306 4.95 39.05 23.92
CA SER A 306 5.27 40.04 22.89
C SER A 306 4.44 41.34 23.01
N LYS A 307 3.12 41.22 23.24
CA LYS A 307 2.17 42.35 23.35
C LYS A 307 2.45 43.35 24.48
N GLY A 308 3.37 43.05 25.39
CA GLY A 308 3.79 43.98 26.45
C GLY A 308 4.85 45.01 26.04
N THR A 309 5.35 45.01 24.79
CA THR A 309 6.69 45.56 24.51
C THR A 309 6.95 46.36 23.23
N ILE A 310 5.99 46.78 22.39
CA ILE A 310 6.07 47.94 21.42
C ILE A 310 4.88 47.94 20.43
N ASP A 311 4.61 49.14 19.92
CA ASP A 311 3.56 49.64 19.03
C ASP A 311 2.86 48.70 18.04
N THR A 312 1.56 48.98 17.94
CA THR A 312 0.47 48.37 17.15
C THR A 312 0.67 48.21 15.64
N ASN A 313 1.85 48.50 15.08
CA ASN A 313 2.11 48.41 13.64
C ASN A 313 2.65 47.04 13.18
N ILE A 314 3.28 46.24 14.05
CA ILE A 314 3.64 44.83 13.75
C ILE A 314 2.39 43.95 13.69
N LEU A 315 1.34 44.34 14.42
CA LEU A 315 0.07 43.62 14.51
C LEU A 315 -0.71 43.54 13.19
N LYS A 316 -0.41 44.39 12.20
CA LYS A 316 -1.08 44.38 10.89
C LYS A 316 -0.51 43.36 9.91
N GLY A 317 0.75 42.94 10.07
CA GLY A 317 1.36 41.87 9.26
C GLY A 317 1.03 40.45 9.73
N ILE A 318 0.73 40.29 11.03
CA ILE A 318 0.39 38.99 11.64
C ILE A 318 -1.14 38.78 11.73
N GLY A 319 -1.94 39.85 11.70
CA GLY A 319 -3.40 39.77 11.76
C GLY A 319 -4.07 39.04 10.58
N THR A 320 -3.36 38.83 9.47
CA THR A 320 -3.78 37.97 8.36
C THR A 320 -3.37 36.51 8.56
N ALA A 321 -2.26 36.25 9.25
CA ALA A 321 -1.82 34.89 9.60
C ALA A 321 -2.66 34.26 10.72
N SER A 322 -3.28 35.04 11.61
CA SER A 322 -4.21 34.52 12.62
C SER A 322 -5.51 33.98 12.01
N LYS A 323 -5.97 34.59 10.90
CA LYS A 323 -7.04 34.00 10.07
C LYS A 323 -6.56 32.81 9.25
N ALA A 324 -5.26 32.72 8.95
CA ALA A 324 -4.66 31.56 8.30
C ALA A 324 -4.56 30.36 9.25
N VAL A 325 -4.26 30.52 10.55
CA VAL A 325 -4.28 29.41 11.52
C VAL A 325 -5.70 28.87 11.74
N GLY A 326 -6.71 29.76 11.75
CA GLY A 326 -8.12 29.35 11.76
C GLY A 326 -8.60 28.67 10.48
N LYS A 327 -7.96 28.92 9.33
CA LYS A 327 -8.19 28.21 8.06
C LYS A 327 -7.31 26.96 7.90
N LEU A 328 -6.15 26.88 8.54
CA LEU A 328 -5.20 25.77 8.44
C LEU A 328 -5.66 24.50 9.18
N ILE A 329 -6.55 24.63 10.16
CA ILE A 329 -7.28 23.48 10.72
C ILE A 329 -8.36 22.99 9.73
N GLY A 330 -8.89 23.87 8.87
CA GLY A 330 -9.88 23.55 7.84
C GLY A 330 -9.29 23.21 6.46
N SER A 331 -7.97 23.26 6.30
CA SER A 331 -7.27 22.98 5.06
C SER A 331 -6.09 22.03 5.27
N ILE A 332 -6.28 21.00 6.10
CA ILE A 332 -5.58 19.74 5.87
C ILE A 332 -6.21 19.20 4.59
N PRO A 333 -5.52 19.18 3.44
CA PRO A 333 -6.00 18.37 2.34
C PRO A 333 -5.95 16.94 2.87
N VAL A 334 -7.12 16.30 2.97
CA VAL A 334 -7.17 14.84 2.89
C VAL A 334 -6.35 14.51 1.65
N VAL A 335 -5.24 13.79 1.84
CA VAL A 335 -4.28 13.43 0.78
C VAL A 335 -5.06 12.82 -0.38
N LYS A 336 -5.33 13.65 -1.37
CA LYS A 336 -5.77 13.28 -2.71
C LYS A 336 -4.77 13.97 -3.62
N GLU A 337 -3.76 13.19 -3.97
CA GLU A 337 -2.88 13.32 -5.14
C GLU A 337 -2.54 14.76 -5.58
N GLY A 338 -1.36 15.25 -5.19
CA GLY A 338 -0.77 16.48 -5.73
C GLY A 338 0.64 16.76 -5.18
N PRO A 339 1.58 17.29 -5.99
CA PRO A 339 3.00 17.38 -5.64
C PRO A 339 3.29 18.51 -4.65
N VAL A 340 4.24 18.24 -3.75
CA VAL A 340 4.67 19.05 -2.59
C VAL A 340 5.48 20.31 -3.00
N ASP A 341 5.73 20.51 -4.30
CA ASP A 341 6.70 21.49 -4.83
C ASP A 341 6.30 22.96 -4.64
N GLU A 342 5.02 23.31 -4.52
CA GLU A 342 4.60 24.72 -4.40
C GLU A 342 4.93 25.34 -3.02
N PHE A 343 5.26 24.55 -1.99
CA PHE A 343 5.62 25.08 -0.67
C PHE A 343 7.09 25.49 -0.56
N LEU A 344 7.96 25.00 -1.47
CA LEU A 344 9.41 25.19 -1.38
C LEU A 344 9.96 26.29 -2.30
N GLU A 345 9.19 26.76 -3.29
CA GLU A 345 9.68 27.75 -4.26
C GLU A 345 9.65 29.20 -3.73
N GLU A 346 8.85 29.51 -2.70
CA GLU A 346 8.65 30.89 -2.24
C GLU A 346 9.62 31.35 -1.12
N SER A 347 10.46 30.47 -0.58
CA SER A 347 11.36 30.80 0.55
C SER A 347 12.78 31.27 0.16
N GLY A 348 13.00 31.61 -1.12
CA GLY A 348 14.35 31.84 -1.67
C GLY A 348 14.91 33.27 -1.71
N ALA A 349 14.20 34.32 -1.26
CA ALA A 349 14.65 35.70 -1.52
C ALA A 349 15.03 36.52 -0.26
N SER A 350 16.35 36.60 -0.03
CA SER A 350 17.13 37.65 0.65
C SER A 350 16.73 38.11 2.06
N ILE A 351 17.60 37.88 3.05
CA ILE A 351 17.57 38.61 4.32
C ILE A 351 18.92 39.30 4.56
N ARG A 352 18.85 40.63 4.69
CA ARG A 352 19.91 41.52 5.17
C ARG A 352 19.69 41.75 6.68
N GLU A 353 20.75 41.58 7.46
CA GLU A 353 20.76 41.58 8.93
C GLU A 353 20.18 42.85 9.60
N SER A 354 19.24 42.64 10.51
CA SER A 354 18.95 43.48 11.68
C SER A 354 18.26 42.62 12.76
N ALA A 355 18.27 43.02 14.04
CA ALA A 355 17.73 42.20 15.14
C ALA A 355 16.25 41.79 14.94
N GLU A 356 15.47 42.59 14.20
CA GLU A 356 14.09 42.29 13.79
C GLU A 356 14.02 41.13 12.75
N SER A 357 15.03 40.98 11.89
CA SER A 357 15.10 39.87 10.91
C SER A 357 15.42 38.53 11.58
N ILE A 358 16.17 38.55 12.70
CA ILE A 358 16.52 37.36 13.48
C ILE A 358 15.31 36.85 14.27
N GLU A 359 14.52 37.76 14.87
CA GLU A 359 13.26 37.42 15.53
C GLU A 359 12.24 36.81 14.55
N SER A 360 12.13 37.36 13.35
CA SER A 360 11.28 36.83 12.28
C SER A 360 11.69 35.41 11.85
N GLY A 361 13.00 35.14 11.74
CA GLY A 361 13.51 33.82 11.34
C GLY A 361 13.22 32.70 12.34
N ILE A 362 13.40 32.96 13.64
CA ILE A 362 13.15 31.96 14.70
C ILE A 362 11.64 31.67 14.84
N LEU A 363 10.78 32.69 14.66
CA LEU A 363 9.33 32.51 14.63
C LEU A 363 8.89 31.65 13.44
N GLN A 364 9.51 31.83 12.27
CA GLN A 364 9.26 30.99 11.10
C GLN A 364 9.71 29.54 11.35
N GLU A 365 10.91 29.32 11.90
CA GLU A 365 11.37 27.99 12.31
C GLU A 365 10.41 27.34 13.32
N PHE A 366 9.90 28.10 14.28
CA PHE A 366 8.92 27.60 15.25
C PHE A 366 7.59 27.22 14.58
N ALA A 367 7.12 27.98 13.60
CA ALA A 367 5.91 27.62 12.85
C ALA A 367 6.07 26.32 12.04
N LEU A 368 7.25 26.10 11.44
CA LEU A 368 7.55 24.91 10.64
C LEU A 368 7.54 23.59 11.43
N ILE A 369 7.72 23.64 12.76
CA ILE A 369 7.65 22.46 13.63
C ILE A 369 6.26 22.20 14.19
N SER A 370 5.24 23.02 13.87
CA SER A 370 3.88 22.86 14.39
C SER A 370 3.22 21.51 14.10
N ASN A 371 3.62 20.85 13.01
CA ASN A 371 3.18 19.50 12.67
C ASN A 371 4.27 18.48 13.06
N PRO A 372 3.94 17.45 13.88
CA PRO A 372 4.91 16.41 14.22
C PRO A 372 5.22 15.43 13.07
N GLN A 373 4.48 15.52 11.94
CA GLN A 373 4.69 14.71 10.73
C GLN A 373 4.54 13.19 10.95
N THR A 374 3.57 12.80 11.78
CA THR A 374 3.26 11.38 12.08
C THR A 374 2.26 10.75 11.11
N GLY A 375 1.63 11.54 10.24
CA GLY A 375 0.53 11.12 9.37
C GLY A 375 0.91 10.03 8.36
N ILE A 376 2.16 10.03 7.91
CA ILE A 376 2.67 9.00 6.98
C ILE A 376 2.55 7.59 7.61
N TYR A 377 2.85 7.45 8.90
CA TYR A 377 2.77 6.16 9.59
C TYR A 377 1.33 5.72 9.85
N THR A 378 0.46 6.65 10.25
CA THR A 378 -0.96 6.32 10.48
C THR A 378 -1.70 6.01 9.17
N ALA A 379 -1.27 6.59 8.05
CA ALA A 379 -1.75 6.20 6.72
C ALA A 379 -1.32 4.78 6.34
N LYS A 380 -0.06 4.38 6.62
CA LYS A 380 0.36 2.98 6.42
C LYS A 380 -0.38 2.00 7.33
N MET A 381 -0.69 2.38 8.57
CA MET A 381 -1.54 1.57 9.44
C MET A 381 -2.96 1.40 8.86
N GLU A 382 -3.51 2.44 8.24
CA GLU A 382 -4.80 2.35 7.52
C GLU A 382 -4.72 1.40 6.33
N ASP A 383 -3.65 1.49 5.53
CA ASP A 383 -3.41 0.55 4.43
C ASP A 383 -3.33 -0.89 4.94
N MET A 384 -2.65 -1.14 6.07
CA MET A 384 -2.60 -2.47 6.68
C MET A 384 -3.98 -2.96 7.16
N ILE A 385 -4.79 -2.08 7.75
CA ILE A 385 -6.17 -2.40 8.11
C ILE A 385 -6.94 -2.80 6.86
N GLN A 386 -6.86 -2.00 5.78
CA GLN A 386 -7.54 -2.27 4.52
C GLN A 386 -7.09 -3.59 3.90
N ILE A 387 -5.79 -3.87 3.86
CA ILE A 387 -5.20 -5.08 3.27
C ILE A 387 -5.61 -6.32 4.05
N TYR A 388 -5.42 -6.34 5.38
CA TYR A 388 -5.56 -7.57 6.17
C TYR A 388 -6.95 -7.81 6.74
N ASN A 389 -7.79 -6.77 6.89
CA ASN A 389 -9.08 -6.90 7.59
C ASN A 389 -10.28 -6.61 6.69
N HIS A 390 -10.09 -5.86 5.58
CA HIS A 390 -11.19 -5.48 4.70
C HIS A 390 -11.08 -6.07 3.28
N THR A 391 -10.03 -6.84 2.98
CA THR A 391 -9.94 -7.56 1.69
C THR A 391 -10.86 -8.77 1.71
N GLU A 392 -11.89 -8.76 0.87
CA GLU A 392 -12.77 -9.93 0.66
C GLU A 392 -12.28 -10.83 -0.47
N GLN A 393 -11.71 -10.23 -1.53
CA GLN A 393 -11.32 -10.95 -2.74
C GLN A 393 -9.95 -10.47 -3.22
N ILE A 394 -9.13 -11.43 -3.67
CA ILE A 394 -7.86 -11.19 -4.35
C ILE A 394 -8.03 -11.60 -5.80
N CYS A 395 -7.88 -10.65 -6.71
CA CYS A 395 -7.90 -10.89 -8.15
C CYS A 395 -6.56 -10.51 -8.75
N PHE A 396 -6.21 -11.09 -9.90
CA PHE A 396 -5.03 -10.66 -10.65
C PHE A 396 -5.26 -10.87 -12.14
N ASP A 397 -4.63 -10.01 -12.94
CA ASP A 397 -4.53 -10.14 -14.39
C ASP A 397 -3.06 -10.33 -14.81
N GLU A 398 -2.74 -10.19 -16.09
CA GLU A 398 -1.37 -10.30 -16.61
C GLU A 398 -0.40 -9.23 -16.06
N ASN A 399 -0.91 -8.12 -15.53
CA ASN A 399 -0.17 -6.92 -15.16
C ASN A 399 -0.20 -6.61 -13.65
N LYS A 400 -1.32 -6.87 -12.97
CA LYS A 400 -1.60 -6.36 -11.62
C LYS A 400 -2.30 -7.39 -10.73
N ILE A 401 -2.04 -7.25 -9.43
CA ILE A 401 -2.81 -7.85 -8.33
C ILE A 401 -3.75 -6.78 -7.78
N TYR A 402 -4.98 -7.17 -7.47
CA TYR A 402 -6.06 -6.33 -6.93
C TYR A 402 -6.57 -6.94 -5.63
N LEU A 403 -6.64 -6.11 -4.58
CA LEU A 403 -7.31 -6.41 -3.32
C LEU A 403 -8.62 -5.64 -3.27
N ILE A 404 -9.73 -6.36 -3.26
CA ILE A 404 -11.07 -5.79 -3.34
C ILE A 404 -11.67 -5.72 -1.94
N ALA A 405 -12.08 -4.51 -1.54
CA ALA A 405 -12.77 -4.28 -0.29
C ALA A 405 -14.19 -4.87 -0.29
N GLY A 406 -14.62 -5.37 0.86
CA GLY A 406 -16.01 -5.72 1.18
C GLY A 406 -16.92 -4.53 1.47
#